data_AF-A0A2U3AN47-F1
#
_entry.id   AF-A0A2U3AN47-F1
#
_cell.length_a   1.000
_cell.length_b   1.000
_cell.length_c   1.000
_cell.angle_alpha   90.00
_cell.angle_beta   90.00
_cell.angle_gamma   90.00
#
_symmetry.space_group_name_H-M   'P 1'
#
loop_
_entity.id
_entity.type
_entity.pdbx_description
1 polymer ?
#
loop_
_entity_poly.entity_id
_entity_poly.type
_entity_poly.pdbx_seq_one_letter_code
_entity_poly.pdbx_strand_id
1 'polypeptide(L)'
;MKKFRCPVCGYKGLTRRPYDYSMRGSDEICNCCGTQHQFTRSTAALEQQRATWMIKGNPIFKSSLYPAHYMDEHGQITKTQLIRQFNAIGMNAEICLEDVLMISSP
;
A
#
# COMPACT_ATOMS: atom_id res chain seq x y z
N MET A 1 0.96 -12.51 -17.21
CA MET A 1 -0.27 -12.23 -16.42
C MET A 1 -0.38 -10.75 -16.13
N LYS A 2 -1.60 -10.19 -16.16
CA LYS A 2 -1.84 -8.79 -15.80
C LYS A 2 -1.72 -8.60 -14.29
N LYS A 3 -1.01 -7.56 -13.85
CA LYS A 3 -0.88 -7.19 -12.43
C LYS A 3 -1.75 -5.96 -12.14
N PHE A 4 -2.50 -6.01 -11.05
CA PHE A 4 -3.37 -4.93 -10.59
C PHE A 4 -2.71 -4.15 -9.45
N ARG A 5 -3.23 -2.93 -9.23
CA ARG A 5 -2.73 -1.99 -8.25
C ARG A 5 -3.57 -2.06 -6.99
N CYS A 6 -2.93 -2.16 -5.83
CA CYS A 6 -3.61 -2.00 -4.54
C CYS A 6 -4.02 -0.53 -4.37
N PRO A 7 -5.30 -0.21 -4.14
CA PRO A 7 -5.74 1.18 -3.94
C PRO A 7 -5.34 1.74 -2.57
N VAL A 8 -4.93 0.88 -1.62
CA VAL A 8 -4.44 1.32 -0.31
C VAL A 8 -3.01 1.80 -0.43
N CYS A 9 -2.06 0.95 -0.85
CA CYS A 9 -0.64 1.31 -0.85
C CYS A 9 -0.04 1.55 -2.24
N GLY A 10 -0.82 1.46 -3.33
CA GLY A 10 -0.32 1.68 -4.69
C GLY A 10 0.58 0.58 -5.27
N TYR A 11 0.83 -0.49 -4.52
CA TYR A 11 1.64 -1.62 -5.00
C TYR A 11 1.00 -2.30 -6.22
N LYS A 12 1.76 -2.43 -7.31
CA LYS A 12 1.33 -3.07 -8.57
C LYS A 12 1.80 -4.53 -8.64
N GLY A 13 1.24 -5.38 -7.79
CA GLY A 13 1.59 -6.82 -7.76
C GLY A 13 0.41 -7.76 -7.55
N LEU A 14 -0.80 -7.23 -7.41
CA LEU A 14 -2.01 -8.01 -7.22
C LEU A 14 -2.31 -8.85 -8.47
N THR A 15 -2.73 -10.08 -8.27
CA THR A 15 -3.08 -11.07 -9.30
C THR A 15 -4.56 -10.98 -9.70
N ARG A 16 -5.39 -10.41 -8.84
CA ARG A 16 -6.82 -10.14 -9.04
C ARG A 16 -7.11 -8.64 -8.95
N ARG A 17 -8.20 -8.22 -9.56
CA ARG A 17 -8.69 -6.84 -9.36
C ARG A 17 -9.07 -6.67 -7.89
N PRO A 18 -8.64 -5.59 -7.20
CA PRO A 18 -9.02 -5.34 -5.82
C PRO A 18 -10.53 -5.29 -5.63
N TYR A 19 -11.22 -4.61 -6.56
CA TYR A 19 -12.67 -4.43 -6.58
C TYR A 19 -13.23 -4.69 -7.99
N ASP A 20 -14.44 -5.24 -8.06
CA ASP A 20 -15.22 -5.29 -9.30
C ASP A 20 -15.99 -3.98 -9.56
N TYR A 21 -16.79 -3.94 -10.62
CA TYR A 21 -17.59 -2.76 -10.98
C TYR A 21 -18.69 -2.41 -9.97
N SER A 22 -19.02 -3.33 -9.07
CA SER A 22 -20.00 -3.15 -7.98
C SER A 22 -19.32 -2.88 -6.64
N MET A 23 -18.02 -2.54 -6.63
CA MET A 23 -17.21 -2.32 -5.43
C MET A 23 -17.12 -3.54 -4.49
N ARG A 24 -17.35 -4.76 -5.00
CA ARG A 24 -17.10 -5.97 -4.22
C ARG A 24 -15.62 -6.31 -4.25
N GLY A 25 -15.03 -6.45 -3.06
CA GLY A 25 -13.63 -6.74 -2.90
C GLY A 25 -13.27 -8.18 -3.30
N SER A 26 -12.08 -8.38 -3.85
CA SER A 26 -11.50 -9.71 -4.05
C SER A 26 -11.02 -10.32 -2.73
N ASP A 27 -10.86 -11.65 -2.73
CA ASP A 27 -10.24 -12.42 -1.65
C ASP A 27 -8.71 -12.25 -1.56
N GLU A 28 -8.11 -11.49 -2.48
CA GLU A 28 -6.67 -11.28 -2.50
C GLU A 28 -6.24 -10.35 -1.37
N ILE A 29 -5.15 -10.75 -0.71
CA ILE A 29 -4.48 -9.96 0.32
C ILE A 29 -3.27 -9.29 -0.29
N CYS A 30 -3.15 -7.97 -0.11
CA CYS A 30 -1.99 -7.26 -0.63
C CYS A 30 -0.69 -7.68 0.10
N ASN A 31 0.28 -8.25 -0.62
CA ASN A 31 1.59 -8.61 -0.04
C ASN A 31 2.38 -7.40 0.52
N CYS A 32 2.04 -6.19 0.08
CA CYS A 32 2.64 -4.95 0.57
C CYS A 32 1.99 -4.48 1.88
N CYS A 33 0.75 -4.02 1.86
CA CYS A 33 0.13 -3.39 3.05
C CYS A 33 -0.78 -4.31 3.87
N GLY A 34 -0.99 -5.56 3.43
CA GLY A 34 -1.83 -6.53 4.15
C GLY A 34 -3.33 -6.31 4.05
N THR A 35 -3.80 -5.33 3.27
CA THR A 35 -5.23 -5.11 3.07
C THR A 35 -5.87 -6.36 2.44
N GLN A 36 -6.92 -6.86 3.06
CA GLN A 36 -7.81 -7.88 2.51
C GLN A 36 -9.01 -7.19 1.87
N HIS A 37 -9.06 -7.18 0.54
CA HIS A 37 -10.00 -6.30 -0.17
C HIS A 37 -11.47 -6.67 0.05
N GLN A 38 -11.78 -7.94 0.27
CA GLN A 38 -13.14 -8.47 0.53
C GLN A 38 -13.85 -7.83 1.74
N PHE A 39 -13.10 -7.29 2.70
CA PHE A 39 -13.66 -6.70 3.92
C PHE A 39 -13.76 -5.18 3.88
N THR A 40 -13.21 -4.52 2.86
CA THR A 40 -13.28 -3.07 2.74
C THR A 40 -14.50 -2.67 1.91
N ARG A 41 -15.41 -1.89 2.51
CA ARG A 41 -16.75 -1.61 1.98
C ARG A 41 -16.96 -0.20 1.44
N SER A 42 -15.96 0.68 1.56
CA SER A 42 -16.04 2.07 1.10
C SER A 42 -14.67 2.65 0.80
N THR A 43 -14.66 3.76 0.06
CA THR A 43 -13.45 4.56 -0.18
C THR A 43 -12.85 5.11 1.11
N ALA A 44 -13.68 5.61 2.03
CA ALA A 44 -13.25 6.10 3.34
C ALA A 44 -12.53 5.00 4.15
N ALA A 45 -13.01 3.75 4.09
CA ALA A 45 -12.34 2.64 4.76
C ALA A 45 -10.97 2.32 4.14
N LEU A 46 -10.79 2.49 2.83
CA LEU A 46 -9.49 2.35 2.16
C LEU A 46 -8.51 3.44 2.61
N GLU A 47 -8.99 4.67 2.74
CA GLU A 47 -8.19 5.80 3.22
C GLU A 47 -7.75 5.60 4.67
N GLN A 48 -8.66 5.12 5.53
CA GLN A 48 -8.34 4.81 6.92
C GLN A 48 -7.31 3.67 7.04
N GLN A 49 -7.46 2.62 6.24
CA GLN A 49 -6.49 1.51 6.15
C GLN A 49 -5.12 2.03 5.73
N ARG A 50 -5.07 2.94 4.75
CA ARG A 50 -3.83 3.56 4.28
C ARG A 50 -3.18 4.39 5.38
N ALA A 51 -3.92 5.29 6.00
CA ALA A 51 -3.42 6.14 7.08
C ALA A 51 -2.86 5.28 8.23
N THR A 52 -3.56 4.21 8.61
CA THR A 52 -3.10 3.27 9.64
C THR A 52 -1.81 2.58 9.24
N TRP A 53 -1.68 2.14 7.99
CA TRP A 53 -0.45 1.53 7.47
C TRP A 53 0.71 2.52 7.45
N MET A 54 0.46 3.79 7.09
CA MET A 54 1.44 4.87 7.08
C MET A 54 1.95 5.22 8.48
N ILE A 55 1.03 5.37 9.46
CA ILE A 55 1.39 5.63 10.87
C ILE A 55 2.28 4.51 11.44
N LYS A 56 2.08 3.27 10.98
CA LYS A 56 2.91 2.12 11.38
C LYS A 56 4.28 2.06 10.68
N GLY A 57 4.63 3.05 9.85
CA GLY A 57 5.90 3.06 9.12
C GLY A 57 5.91 2.24 7.84
N ASN A 58 4.73 1.97 7.24
CA ASN A 58 4.60 1.23 5.97
C ASN A 58 5.18 -0.20 5.97
N PRO A 59 4.92 -1.04 6.99
CA PRO A 59 5.51 -2.38 7.07
C PRO A 59 5.05 -3.27 5.91
N ILE A 60 5.96 -4.10 5.40
CA ILE A 60 5.66 -5.09 4.37
C ILE A 60 4.96 -6.29 5.00
N PHE A 61 3.76 -6.62 4.54
CA PHE A 61 2.94 -7.68 5.13
C PHE A 61 3.47 -9.09 4.84
N LYS A 62 3.89 -9.37 3.59
CA LYS A 62 4.48 -10.66 3.20
C LYS A 62 5.78 -10.42 2.45
N SER A 63 6.87 -10.19 3.19
CA SER A 63 8.20 -9.90 2.64
C SER A 63 8.70 -10.99 1.69
N SER A 64 8.44 -12.27 1.97
CA SER A 64 8.81 -13.40 1.10
C SER A 64 8.14 -13.38 -0.28
N LEU A 65 7.03 -12.65 -0.43
CA LEU A 65 6.29 -12.49 -1.68
C LEU A 65 6.38 -11.06 -2.23
N TYR A 66 7.12 -10.18 -1.57
CA TYR A 66 7.36 -8.82 -2.02
C TYR A 66 8.71 -8.76 -2.75
N PRO A 67 8.82 -8.03 -3.89
CA PRO A 67 10.05 -8.06 -4.68
C PRO A 67 11.26 -7.51 -3.89
N ALA A 68 12.34 -8.28 -3.82
CA ALA A 68 13.54 -7.94 -3.05
C ALA A 68 14.16 -6.61 -3.45
N HIS A 69 14.14 -6.25 -4.75
CA HIS A 69 14.67 -4.97 -5.24
C HIS A 69 13.82 -3.75 -4.86
N TYR A 70 12.66 -3.96 -4.22
CA TYR A 70 11.85 -2.91 -3.63
C TYR A 70 12.06 -2.78 -2.12
N MET A 71 12.91 -3.62 -1.54
CA MET A 71 13.24 -3.61 -0.12
C MET A 71 14.63 -3.02 0.09
N ASP A 72 14.83 -2.33 1.21
CA ASP A 72 16.16 -1.99 1.70
C ASP A 72 16.78 -3.16 2.50
N GLU A 73 17.98 -2.95 3.02
CA GLU A 73 18.73 -3.93 3.81
C GLU A 73 18.04 -4.33 5.13
N HIS A 74 17.08 -3.53 5.60
CA HIS A 74 16.28 -3.81 6.80
C HIS A 74 14.93 -4.46 6.47
N GLY A 75 14.68 -4.79 5.20
CA GLY A 75 13.43 -5.37 4.75
C GLY A 75 12.26 -4.37 4.76
N GLN A 76 12.53 -3.07 4.77
CA GLN A 76 11.52 -2.01 4.61
C GLN A 76 11.37 -1.62 3.15
N ILE A 77 10.27 -0.98 2.79
CA ILE A 77 10.06 -0.49 1.42
C ILE A 77 11.04 0.66 1.16
N THR A 78 11.80 0.58 0.07
CA THR A 78 12.71 1.69 -0.29
C THR A 78 11.92 2.98 -0.51
N LYS A 79 12.51 4.12 -0.14
CA LYS A 79 11.89 5.46 -0.35
C LYS A 79 11.42 5.65 -1.80
N THR A 80 12.25 5.27 -2.78
CA THR A 80 11.92 5.35 -4.20
C THR A 80 10.68 4.53 -4.55
N GLN A 81 10.55 3.32 -4.01
CA GLN A 81 9.38 2.49 -4.27
C GLN A 81 8.13 3.05 -3.58
N LEU A 82 8.25 3.55 -2.36
CA LEU A 82 7.14 4.15 -1.62
C LEU A 82 6.58 5.39 -2.35
N ILE A 83 7.45 6.25 -2.88
CA ILE A 83 7.06 7.40 -3.72
C ILE A 83 6.32 6.93 -4.97
N ARG A 84 6.85 5.93 -5.69
CA ARG A 84 6.18 5.37 -6.89
C ARG A 84 4.79 4.83 -6.56
N GLN A 85 4.67 4.17 -5.42
CA GLN A 85 3.43 3.61 -4.91
C GLN A 85 2.38 4.70 -4.67
N PHE A 86 2.72 5.74 -3.93
CA PHE A 86 1.81 6.85 -3.63
C PHE A 86 1.42 7.67 -4.86
N ASN A 87 2.39 8.03 -5.71
CA ASN A 87 2.11 8.74 -6.94
C ASN A 87 1.15 7.95 -7.86
N ALA A 88 1.28 6.62 -7.87
CA ALA A 88 0.44 5.75 -8.68
C ALA A 88 -1.03 5.66 -8.21
N ILE A 89 -1.35 6.17 -7.02
CA ILE A 89 -2.73 6.31 -6.51
C ILE A 89 -3.15 7.77 -6.32
N GLY A 90 -2.41 8.71 -6.91
CA GLY A 90 -2.73 10.14 -6.86
C GLY A 90 -2.41 10.81 -5.52
N MET A 91 -1.65 10.16 -4.65
CA MET A 91 -1.10 10.82 -3.47
C MET A 91 0.21 11.51 -3.86
N ASN A 92 0.30 12.82 -3.63
CA ASN A 92 1.55 13.53 -3.83
C ASN A 92 2.52 13.16 -2.70
N ALA A 93 3.41 12.20 -2.98
CA ALA A 93 4.29 11.61 -1.98
C ALA A 93 5.25 12.60 -1.33
N GLU A 94 5.61 13.69 -2.02
CA GLU A 94 6.49 14.74 -1.49
C GLU A 94 5.81 15.54 -0.37
N ILE A 95 4.47 15.65 -0.39
CA ILE A 95 3.69 16.29 0.67
C ILE A 95 3.48 15.30 1.84
N CYS A 96 3.14 14.04 1.54
CA CYS A 96 2.75 13.08 2.58
C CYS A 96 3.90 12.49 3.42
N LEU A 97 5.15 12.52 2.95
CA LEU A 97 6.29 11.99 3.70
C LEU A 97 6.81 12.98 4.74
N GLU A 98 6.64 14.28 4.52
CA GLU A 98 7.01 15.33 5.48
C GLU A 98 6.08 15.31 6.71
N ASP A 99 4.77 15.09 6.51
CA ASP A 99 3.77 15.02 7.59
C ASP A 99 3.92 13.77 8.48
N VAL A 100 4.41 12.64 7.94
CA VAL A 100 4.59 11.40 8.71
C VAL A 100 5.89 11.40 9.51
N LEU A 101 6.96 12.02 8.98
CA LEU A 101 8.25 12.13 9.68
C LEU A 101 8.18 13.07 10.90
N MET A 102 7.23 14.02 10.93
CA MET A 102 7.00 14.93 12.06
C MET A 102 6.36 14.28 13.29
N ILE A 103 5.80 13.06 13.18
CA ILE A 103 5.17 12.34 14.31
C ILE A 103 6.17 11.38 14.99
N SER A 104 7.38 11.23 14.43
CA SER A 104 8.43 10.33 14.93
C SER A 104 9.64 11.03 15.55
N SER A 105 9.61 12.36 15.69
CA SER A 105 10.61 13.08 16.50
C SER A 105 10.12 13.18 17.94
N PRO A 106 10.90 12.73 18.95
CA PRO A 106 10.54 12.85 20.36
C PRO A 106 10.47 14.31 20.84
#